data_AF-A0AAV7MQA7-F1
#
_entry.id   AF-A0AAV7MQA7-F1
#
_cell.length_a   1.000
_cell.length_b   1.000
_cell.length_c   1.000
_cell.angle_alpha   90.00
_cell.angle_beta   90.00
_cell.angle_gamma   90.00
#
_symmetry.space_group_name_H-M   'P 1'
#
loop_
_entity.id
_entity.type
_entity.pdbx_description
1 polymer ?
#
loop_
_entity_poly.entity_id
_entity_poly.type
_entity_poly.pdbx_seq_one_letter_code
_entity_poly.pdbx_strand_id
1 'polypeptide(L)'
;MPLATSLAIFQSCNITGVPKSTRCAILRDMAKVRKAERRPPLNKTHKLKRQDWAKKYLKTDFSKVLWTDEMRVSLDGPDGWARGWIGKGQRAPVRLRRQQGGGGVLVWAGIIKDELVGPFRVEDGVKLNSQSYCQFLEDTFFKQWYRKKSASFKKNMIFMQDNAPSHVSKYSTAWLARKGIKEGNLMTWPPCSPDLNPIENLWSIIKCEIYKEGKQYTSLNSVWEAVVAAARNVDGEQIKTLTESMDGRLLSVLAKKGGYIGH
;
A
#
# COMPACT_ATOMS: atom_id res chain seq x y z
N MET A 1 -6.47 -15.37 16.38
CA MET A 1 -6.29 -16.82 16.56
C MET A 1 -5.23 -17.30 15.57
N PRO A 2 -4.34 -18.24 15.95
CA PRO A 2 -3.47 -18.89 14.97
C PRO A 2 -4.31 -19.54 13.87
N LEU A 3 -3.77 -19.63 12.64
CA LEU A 3 -4.42 -20.40 11.59
C LEU A 3 -4.54 -21.85 12.05
N ALA A 4 -5.77 -22.38 12.05
CA ALA A 4 -6.02 -23.75 12.48
C ALA A 4 -5.35 -24.72 11.51
N THR A 5 -4.58 -25.67 12.05
CA THR A 5 -4.04 -26.75 11.23
C THR A 5 -5.18 -27.63 10.74
N SER A 6 -4.94 -28.42 9.69
CA SER A 6 -5.92 -29.42 9.26
C SER A 6 -6.28 -30.41 10.38
N LEU A 7 -5.47 -30.53 11.44
CA LEU A 7 -5.77 -31.40 12.58
C LEU A 7 -6.72 -30.70 13.54
N ALA A 8 -6.39 -29.46 13.90
CA ALA A 8 -7.22 -28.64 14.78
C ALA A 8 -8.64 -28.44 14.24
N ILE A 9 -8.80 -28.26 12.92
CA ILE A 9 -10.13 -28.13 12.27
C ILE A 9 -10.95 -29.41 12.44
N PHE A 10 -10.35 -30.58 12.22
CA PHE A 10 -11.06 -31.85 12.34
C PHE A 10 -11.38 -32.16 13.81
N GLN A 11 -10.44 -31.89 14.71
CA GLN A 11 -10.65 -32.03 16.15
C GLN A 11 -11.74 -31.10 16.69
N SER A 12 -11.86 -29.86 16.18
CA SER A 12 -12.96 -28.95 16.57
C SER A 12 -14.35 -29.45 16.15
N CYS A 13 -14.41 -30.36 15.17
CA CYS A 13 -15.63 -31.03 14.75
C CYS A 13 -15.79 -32.42 15.40
N ASN A 14 -15.00 -32.75 16.42
CA ASN A 14 -14.94 -34.08 17.05
C ASN A 14 -14.57 -35.24 16.09
N ILE A 15 -13.88 -34.94 14.98
CA ILE A 15 -13.40 -35.96 14.04
C ILE A 15 -11.93 -36.25 14.34
N THR A 16 -11.63 -37.48 14.81
CA THR A 16 -10.28 -37.95 15.15
C THR A 16 -9.85 -39.12 14.25
N GLY A 17 -8.57 -39.49 14.28
CA GLY A 17 -8.06 -40.65 13.53
C GLY A 17 -7.88 -40.48 12.01
N VAL A 18 -8.33 -39.37 11.42
CA VAL A 18 -8.23 -39.15 9.97
C VAL A 18 -6.78 -38.81 9.55
N PRO A 19 -6.20 -39.52 8.57
CA PRO A 19 -4.86 -39.22 8.05
C PRO A 19 -4.73 -37.79 7.49
N LYS A 20 -3.54 -37.19 7.62
CA LYS A 20 -3.28 -35.82 7.14
C LYS A 20 -3.63 -35.65 5.65
N SER A 21 -3.31 -36.64 4.82
CA SER A 21 -3.60 -36.63 3.38
C SER A 21 -5.09 -36.46 3.10
N THR A 22 -5.94 -37.24 3.77
CA THR A 22 -7.41 -37.20 3.66
C THR A 22 -7.96 -35.87 4.19
N ARG A 23 -7.49 -35.40 5.35
CA ARG A 23 -7.89 -34.08 5.90
C ARG A 23 -7.56 -32.95 4.91
N CYS A 24 -6.37 -32.98 4.31
CA CYS A 24 -5.95 -32.00 3.33
C CYS A 24 -6.64 -32.16 1.96
N ALA A 25 -7.18 -33.33 1.62
CA ALA A 25 -7.99 -33.52 0.42
C ALA A 25 -9.38 -32.88 0.60
N ILE A 26 -10.06 -33.18 1.70
CA ILE A 26 -11.39 -32.61 2.02
C ILE A 26 -11.31 -31.08 2.15
N LEU A 27 -10.28 -30.57 2.86
CA LEU A 27 -10.12 -29.13 3.02
C LEU A 27 -9.79 -28.40 1.72
N ARG A 28 -9.34 -29.07 0.66
CA ARG A 28 -9.10 -28.40 -0.63
C ARG A 28 -10.40 -27.94 -1.30
N ASP A 29 -11.49 -28.64 -1.06
CA ASP A 29 -12.79 -28.32 -1.65
C ASP A 29 -13.58 -27.30 -0.80
N MET A 30 -13.31 -27.28 0.51
CA MET A 30 -14.08 -26.48 1.48
C MET A 30 -13.34 -25.29 2.07
N ALA A 31 -12.01 -25.24 1.94
CA ALA A 31 -11.18 -24.23 2.58
C ALA A 31 -10.02 -23.76 1.68
N LYS A 32 -9.58 -22.52 1.92
CA LYS A 32 -8.42 -21.95 1.23
C LYS A 32 -7.24 -21.89 2.18
N VAL A 33 -6.09 -22.44 1.75
CA VAL A 33 -4.84 -22.23 2.47
C VAL A 33 -4.46 -20.75 2.36
N ARG A 34 -4.44 -20.06 3.49
CA ARG A 34 -4.00 -18.67 3.60
C ARG A 34 -2.70 -18.59 4.38
N LYS A 35 -1.84 -17.63 4.02
CA LYS A 35 -0.67 -17.27 4.83
C LYS A 35 -1.14 -16.28 5.89
N ALA A 36 -0.63 -16.42 7.12
CA ALA A 36 -0.89 -15.43 8.16
C ALA A 36 -0.35 -14.06 7.71
N GLU A 37 -1.20 -13.03 7.81
CA GLU A 37 -0.79 -11.66 7.53
C GLU A 37 0.18 -11.18 8.61
N ARG A 38 1.20 -10.43 8.18
CA ARG A 38 2.19 -9.81 9.09
C ARG A 38 1.87 -8.33 9.18
N ARG A 39 1.60 -7.85 10.39
CA ARG A 39 1.33 -6.44 10.67
C ARG A 39 2.07 -6.02 11.95
N PRO A 40 2.53 -4.77 12.08
CA PRO A 40 3.07 -4.27 13.33
C PRO A 40 2.07 -4.43 14.48
N PRO A 41 2.51 -4.65 15.73
CA PRO A 41 1.58 -4.72 16.85
C PRO A 41 0.96 -3.35 17.16
N LEU A 42 -0.37 -3.30 17.32
CA LEU A 42 -1.07 -2.11 17.81
C LEU A 42 -1.20 -2.15 19.34
N ASN A 43 -0.52 -1.24 20.02
CA ASN A 43 -0.73 -1.02 21.45
C ASN A 43 -2.04 -0.23 21.70
N LYS A 44 -2.41 -0.08 22.98
CA LYS A 44 -3.64 0.64 23.39
C LYS A 44 -3.66 2.08 22.87
N THR A 45 -2.52 2.77 22.92
CA THR A 45 -2.37 4.15 22.44
C THR A 45 -2.57 4.26 20.93
N HIS A 46 -2.04 3.32 20.14
CA HIS A 46 -2.24 3.29 18.69
C HIS A 46 -3.72 3.13 18.35
N LYS A 47 -4.42 2.21 19.03
CA LYS A 47 -5.86 1.99 18.84
C LYS A 47 -6.69 3.23 19.20
N LEU A 48 -6.35 3.93 20.28
CA LEU A 48 -7.01 5.18 20.65
C LEU A 48 -6.79 6.26 19.57
N LYS A 49 -5.53 6.52 19.19
CA LYS A 49 -5.19 7.48 18.13
C LYS A 49 -5.90 7.18 16.81
N ARG A 50 -6.03 5.91 16.44
CA ARG A 50 -6.78 5.48 15.25
C ARG A 50 -8.28 5.80 15.35
N GLN A 51 -8.89 5.58 16.52
CA GLN A 51 -10.30 5.95 16.74
C GLN A 51 -10.51 7.46 16.73
N ASP A 52 -9.63 8.21 17.38
CA ASP A 52 -9.71 9.67 17.43
C ASP A 52 -9.55 10.26 16.03
N TRP A 53 -8.61 9.72 15.25
CA TRP A 53 -8.46 10.05 13.84
C TRP A 53 -9.72 9.74 13.04
N ALA A 54 -10.29 8.54 13.18
CA ALA A 54 -11.50 8.16 12.45
C ALA A 54 -12.69 9.05 12.82
N LYS A 55 -12.87 9.40 14.10
CA LYS A 55 -13.91 10.35 14.54
C LYS A 55 -13.69 11.75 13.96
N LYS A 56 -12.44 12.23 13.94
CA LYS A 56 -12.06 13.55 13.43
C LYS A 56 -12.40 13.70 11.95
N TYR A 57 -12.11 12.68 11.13
CA TYR A 57 -12.26 12.74 9.68
C TYR A 57 -13.56 12.12 9.14
N LEU A 58 -14.47 11.67 10.01
CA LEU A 58 -15.73 11.00 9.59
C LEU A 58 -16.64 11.88 8.71
N LYS A 59 -16.55 13.21 8.84
CA LYS A 59 -17.33 14.18 8.05
C LYS A 59 -16.52 14.81 6.90
N THR A 60 -15.33 14.29 6.64
CA THR A 60 -14.45 14.84 5.61
C THR A 60 -14.93 14.41 4.23
N ASP A 61 -14.97 15.36 3.32
CA ASP A 61 -15.15 15.08 1.89
C ASP A 61 -13.85 14.49 1.33
N PHE A 62 -13.78 13.17 1.24
CA PHE A 62 -12.58 12.44 0.79
C PHE A 62 -12.25 12.66 -0.69
N SER A 63 -13.18 13.23 -1.48
CA SER A 63 -12.90 13.65 -2.86
C SER A 63 -11.89 14.80 -2.95
N LYS A 64 -11.62 15.48 -1.83
CA LYS A 64 -10.61 16.54 -1.72
C LYS A 64 -9.26 16.05 -1.20
N VAL A 65 -9.17 14.79 -0.78
CA VAL A 65 -7.95 14.26 -0.17
C VAL A 65 -7.06 13.65 -1.24
N LEU A 66 -5.82 14.15 -1.32
CA LEU A 66 -4.75 13.54 -2.08
C LEU A 66 -4.03 12.55 -1.17
N TRP A 67 -4.26 11.27 -1.42
CA TRP A 67 -3.64 10.14 -0.71
C TRP A 67 -2.29 9.83 -1.34
N THR A 68 -1.18 10.07 -0.63
CA THR A 68 0.16 9.82 -1.16
C THR A 68 0.88 8.74 -0.38
N ASP A 69 1.86 8.12 -1.03
CA ASP A 69 2.75 7.13 -0.42
C ASP A 69 3.93 6.80 -1.34
N GLU A 70 4.93 6.11 -0.78
CA GLU A 70 6.04 5.51 -1.52
C GLU A 70 5.97 3.99 -1.60
N MET A 71 6.15 3.45 -2.81
CA MET A 71 6.28 2.02 -3.06
C MET A 71 7.67 1.69 -3.61
N ARG A 72 8.32 0.67 -3.02
CA ARG A 72 9.50 0.04 -3.62
C ARG A 72 9.09 -1.10 -4.55
N VAL A 73 9.59 -1.07 -5.78
CA VAL A 73 9.43 -2.13 -6.79
C VAL A 73 10.77 -2.81 -7.00
N SER A 74 10.88 -4.07 -6.60
CA SER A 74 12.11 -4.86 -6.65
C SER A 74 12.32 -5.50 -8.03
N LEU A 75 13.58 -5.81 -8.34
CA LEU A 75 13.91 -6.53 -9.57
C LEU A 75 13.50 -8.02 -9.53
N ASP A 76 13.49 -8.60 -8.33
CA ASP A 76 13.34 -10.05 -8.12
C ASP A 76 11.87 -10.52 -7.96
N GLY A 77 10.91 -9.59 -7.98
CA GLY A 77 9.51 -9.87 -7.72
C GLY A 77 9.09 -9.64 -6.25
N PRO A 78 7.78 -9.67 -5.96
CA PRO A 78 7.25 -9.40 -4.63
C PRO A 78 7.53 -10.57 -3.68
N ASP A 79 7.74 -10.25 -2.40
CA ASP A 79 8.07 -11.21 -1.35
C ASP A 79 6.90 -12.17 -1.08
N GLY A 80 6.89 -13.31 -1.78
CA GLY A 80 5.90 -14.37 -1.52
C GLY A 80 5.49 -15.19 -2.73
N TRP A 81 5.82 -14.76 -3.95
CA TRP A 81 5.48 -15.47 -5.19
C TRP A 81 6.31 -16.74 -5.45
N ALA A 82 7.17 -17.14 -4.49
CA ALA A 82 8.00 -18.34 -4.58
C ALA A 82 7.26 -19.65 -4.23
N ARG A 83 5.92 -19.64 -4.09
CA ARG A 83 5.15 -20.78 -3.60
C ARG A 83 3.90 -20.98 -4.45
N GLY A 84 3.78 -22.15 -5.07
CA GLY A 84 2.65 -22.57 -5.89
C GLY A 84 2.65 -24.08 -6.06
N TRP A 85 1.59 -24.61 -6.67
CA TRP A 85 1.49 -26.01 -7.05
C TRP A 85 1.98 -26.17 -8.49
N ILE A 86 2.81 -27.17 -8.76
CA ILE A 86 3.19 -27.56 -10.12
C ILE A 86 2.51 -28.89 -10.45
N GLY A 87 2.02 -29.03 -11.68
CA GLY A 87 1.45 -30.29 -12.15
C GLY A 87 2.50 -31.40 -12.14
N LYS A 88 2.06 -32.65 -11.96
CA LYS A 88 2.96 -33.80 -11.98
C LYS A 88 3.65 -33.88 -13.35
N GLY A 89 4.99 -33.87 -13.38
CA GLY A 89 5.79 -33.88 -14.62
C GLY A 89 6.12 -32.50 -15.20
N GLN A 90 5.62 -31.41 -14.62
CA GLN A 90 6.01 -30.05 -15.03
C GLN A 90 7.29 -29.61 -14.32
N ARG A 91 8.16 -28.87 -15.04
CA ARG A 91 9.31 -28.20 -14.44
C ARG A 91 8.86 -26.97 -13.66
N ALA A 92 9.42 -26.80 -12.47
CA ALA A 92 9.24 -25.56 -11.71
C ALA A 92 9.83 -24.37 -12.49
N PRO A 93 9.19 -23.19 -12.45
CA PRO A 93 9.75 -22.00 -13.07
C PRO A 93 11.10 -21.65 -12.41
N VAL A 94 12.09 -21.34 -13.23
CA VAL A 94 13.40 -20.90 -12.77
C VAL A 94 13.28 -19.45 -12.30
N ARG A 95 13.54 -19.22 -11.02
CA ARG A 95 13.61 -17.87 -10.45
C ARG A 95 15.07 -17.46 -10.32
N LEU A 96 15.44 -16.37 -10.97
CA LEU A 96 16.76 -15.76 -10.80
C LEU A 96 16.86 -15.24 -9.37
N ARG A 97 17.92 -15.66 -8.66
CA ARG A 97 18.29 -15.17 -7.33
C ARG A 97 19.62 -14.44 -7.45
N ARG A 98 19.65 -13.17 -7.06
CA ARG A 98 20.87 -12.35 -7.09
C ARG A 98 21.77 -12.70 -5.90
N GLN A 99 23.09 -12.70 -6.11
CA GLN A 99 24.09 -12.98 -5.07
C GLN A 99 24.28 -11.80 -4.09
N GLN A 100 24.09 -10.56 -4.52
CA GLN A 100 24.18 -9.36 -3.67
C GLN A 100 23.11 -8.32 -4.03
N GLY A 101 22.55 -7.65 -3.02
CA GLY A 101 21.74 -6.43 -3.15
C GLY A 101 20.48 -6.54 -4.03
N GLY A 102 19.31 -6.69 -3.42
CA GLY A 102 18.03 -6.58 -4.10
C GLY A 102 17.77 -5.15 -4.56
N GLY A 103 18.19 -4.81 -5.78
CA GLY A 103 17.92 -3.52 -6.40
C GLY A 103 16.41 -3.32 -6.64
N GLY A 104 15.99 -2.07 -6.67
CA GLY A 104 14.62 -1.71 -6.96
C GLY A 104 14.47 -0.20 -7.10
N VAL A 105 13.39 0.21 -7.75
CA VAL A 105 13.04 1.62 -7.87
C VAL A 105 12.10 2.01 -6.73
N LEU A 106 12.31 3.18 -6.17
CA LEU A 106 11.38 3.79 -5.22
C LEU A 106 10.46 4.74 -6.01
N VAL A 107 9.17 4.55 -5.85
CA VAL A 107 8.13 5.23 -6.61
C VAL A 107 7.26 6.00 -5.64
N TRP A 108 7.05 7.28 -5.90
CA TRP A 108 6.05 8.08 -5.21
C TRP A 108 4.85 8.28 -6.12
N ALA A 109 3.64 8.17 -5.60
CA ALA A 109 2.44 8.63 -6.30
C ALA A 109 1.42 9.16 -5.31
N GLY A 110 0.37 9.79 -5.85
CA GLY A 110 -0.83 10.12 -5.12
C GLY A 110 -2.09 9.73 -5.87
N ILE A 111 -3.20 9.56 -5.17
CA ILE A 111 -4.53 9.42 -5.78
C ILE A 111 -5.50 10.44 -5.18
N ILE A 112 -6.31 11.05 -6.03
CA ILE A 112 -7.37 11.99 -5.63
C ILE A 112 -8.56 11.85 -6.57
N LYS A 113 -9.76 11.67 -6.01
CA LYS A 113 -10.98 11.32 -6.79
C LYS A 113 -10.74 10.05 -7.62
N ASP A 114 -10.69 10.22 -8.93
CA ASP A 114 -10.47 9.26 -10.01
C ASP A 114 -9.11 9.47 -10.70
N GLU A 115 -8.27 10.39 -10.21
CA GLU A 115 -7.00 10.77 -10.83
C GLU A 115 -5.80 10.13 -10.12
N LEU A 116 -4.90 9.53 -10.92
CA LEU A 116 -3.55 9.15 -10.50
C LEU A 116 -2.59 10.33 -10.67
N VAL A 117 -1.84 10.65 -9.62
CA VAL A 117 -0.80 11.67 -9.59
C VAL A 117 0.57 10.99 -9.60
N GLY A 118 1.33 11.20 -10.66
CA GLY A 118 2.57 10.46 -10.91
C GLY A 118 2.33 9.31 -11.91
N PRO A 119 3.04 8.18 -11.79
CA PRO A 119 4.09 7.87 -10.81
C PRO A 119 5.35 8.73 -11.00
N PHE A 120 6.05 9.02 -9.91
CA PHE A 120 7.34 9.71 -9.93
C PHE A 120 8.44 8.81 -9.36
N ARG A 121 9.52 8.62 -10.13
CA ARG A 121 10.68 7.84 -9.69
C ARG A 121 11.57 8.70 -8.80
N VAL A 122 11.87 8.19 -7.61
CA VAL A 122 12.93 8.75 -6.76
C VAL A 122 14.27 8.28 -7.32
N GLU A 123 15.24 9.19 -7.40
CA GLU A 123 16.57 8.89 -7.91
C GLU A 123 17.26 7.76 -7.14
N ASP A 124 17.95 6.88 -7.87
CA ASP A 124 18.54 5.68 -7.29
C ASP A 124 19.66 6.03 -6.31
N GLY A 125 19.75 5.32 -5.19
CA GLY A 125 20.79 5.56 -4.18
C GLY A 125 20.57 6.79 -3.29
N VAL A 126 19.57 7.63 -3.59
CA VAL A 126 19.21 8.76 -2.72
C VAL A 126 18.49 8.26 -1.47
N LYS A 127 19.03 8.64 -0.30
CA LYS A 127 18.34 8.44 0.98
C LYS A 127 17.36 9.57 1.21
N LEU A 128 16.06 9.27 1.19
CA LEU A 128 15.00 10.24 1.50
C LEU A 128 15.07 10.70 2.97
N ASN A 129 15.79 11.78 3.19
CA ASN A 129 15.68 12.63 4.38
C ASN A 129 14.72 13.79 4.08
N SER A 130 14.44 14.65 5.06
CA SER A 130 13.50 15.76 4.86
C SER A 130 13.85 16.71 3.71
N GLN A 131 15.14 17.04 3.52
CA GLN A 131 15.57 17.97 2.48
C GLN A 131 15.42 17.34 1.09
N SER A 132 15.95 16.15 0.90
CA SER A 132 15.84 15.40 -0.36
C SER A 132 14.38 15.06 -0.69
N TYR A 133 13.53 14.77 0.30
CA TYR A 133 12.09 14.61 0.10
C TYR A 133 11.41 15.89 -0.39
N CYS A 134 11.69 17.05 0.23
CA CYS A 134 11.13 18.32 -0.22
C CYS A 134 11.62 18.70 -1.63
N GLN A 135 12.90 18.48 -1.92
CA GLN A 135 13.46 18.73 -3.25
C GLN A 135 12.83 17.80 -4.29
N PHE A 136 12.67 16.52 -3.96
CA PHE A 136 11.98 15.55 -4.80
C PHE A 136 10.54 16.00 -5.11
N LEU A 137 9.76 16.39 -4.09
CA LEU A 137 8.41 16.89 -4.29
C LEU A 137 8.39 18.16 -5.14
N GLU A 138 9.36 19.06 -4.97
CA GLU A 138 9.49 20.28 -5.77
C GLU A 138 9.62 19.97 -7.26
N ASP A 139 10.57 19.09 -7.60
CA ASP A 139 10.96 18.77 -8.97
C ASP A 139 9.96 17.85 -9.68
N THR A 140 9.18 17.11 -8.90
CA THR A 140 8.17 16.18 -9.39
C THR A 140 6.76 16.70 -9.14
N PHE A 141 6.12 16.32 -8.04
CA PHE A 141 4.74 16.62 -7.70
C PHE A 141 4.35 18.09 -7.91
N PHE A 142 5.12 19.03 -7.36
CA PHE A 142 4.80 20.46 -7.46
C PHE A 142 4.95 21.00 -8.87
N LYS A 143 6.11 20.76 -9.49
CA LYS A 143 6.42 21.24 -10.85
C LYS A 143 5.53 20.60 -11.91
N GLN A 144 5.30 19.30 -11.83
CA GLN A 144 4.64 18.55 -12.89
C GLN A 144 3.12 18.51 -12.76
N TRP A 145 2.58 18.61 -11.55
CA TRP A 145 1.14 18.42 -11.31
C TRP A 145 0.49 19.58 -10.52
N TYR A 146 0.94 19.87 -9.30
CA TYR A 146 0.23 20.78 -8.39
C TYR A 146 0.14 22.22 -8.90
N ARG A 147 1.24 22.76 -9.46
CA ARG A 147 1.27 24.15 -9.97
C ARG A 147 0.26 24.43 -11.07
N LYS A 148 -0.06 23.41 -11.88
CA LYS A 148 -1.01 23.51 -13.00
C LYS A 148 -2.47 23.56 -12.55
N LYS A 149 -2.77 23.22 -11.28
CA LYS A 149 -4.14 23.19 -10.76
C LYS A 149 -4.66 24.60 -10.45
N SER A 150 -5.98 24.77 -10.49
CA SER A 150 -6.65 26.04 -10.21
C SER A 150 -6.47 26.50 -8.76
N ALA A 151 -6.62 27.81 -8.50
CA ALA A 151 -6.55 28.35 -7.15
C ALA A 151 -7.62 27.74 -6.22
N SER A 152 -8.83 27.51 -6.74
CA SER A 152 -9.92 26.86 -6.00
C SER A 152 -9.56 25.42 -5.61
N PHE A 153 -8.94 24.65 -6.53
CA PHE A 153 -8.47 23.31 -6.22
C PHE A 153 -7.41 23.33 -5.10
N LYS A 154 -6.37 24.16 -5.25
CA LYS A 154 -5.28 24.29 -4.27
C LYS A 154 -5.78 24.70 -2.89
N LYS A 155 -6.79 25.57 -2.81
CA LYS A 155 -7.39 26.01 -1.55
C LYS A 155 -8.10 24.88 -0.80
N ASN A 156 -8.74 23.97 -1.52
CA ASN A 156 -9.62 22.94 -0.96
C ASN A 156 -8.96 21.56 -0.84
N MET A 157 -7.86 21.31 -1.54
CA MET A 157 -7.15 20.04 -1.50
C MET A 157 -6.55 19.79 -0.11
N ILE A 158 -6.77 18.59 0.41
CA ILE A 158 -6.15 18.08 1.64
C ILE A 158 -5.02 17.14 1.22
N PHE A 159 -3.79 17.43 1.65
CA PHE A 159 -2.63 16.58 1.41
C PHE A 159 -2.49 15.56 2.54
N MET A 160 -2.51 14.27 2.20
CA MET A 160 -2.23 13.19 3.14
C MET A 160 -0.84 12.63 2.84
N GLN A 161 0.02 12.59 3.87
CA GLN A 161 1.26 11.82 3.88
C GLN A 161 1.38 11.11 5.23
N ASP A 162 2.15 10.01 5.27
CA ASP A 162 2.33 9.25 6.50
C ASP A 162 3.25 9.95 7.53
N ASN A 163 3.50 9.29 8.65
CA ASN A 163 4.33 9.82 9.73
C ASN A 163 5.82 9.47 9.62
N ALA A 164 6.34 9.17 8.42
CA ALA A 164 7.77 8.94 8.26
C ALA A 164 8.57 10.15 8.78
N PRO A 165 9.74 9.94 9.41
CA PRO A 165 10.53 11.05 9.99
C PRO A 165 10.84 12.17 9.00
N SER A 166 11.05 11.82 7.72
CA SER A 166 11.24 12.76 6.62
C SER A 166 10.01 13.67 6.41
N HIS A 167 8.80 13.15 6.56
CA HIS A 167 7.53 13.81 6.23
C HIS A 167 7.07 14.78 7.32
N VAL A 168 7.24 14.39 8.60
CA VAL A 168 6.73 15.15 9.76
C VAL A 168 7.78 16.06 10.40
N SER A 169 8.98 16.17 9.83
CA SER A 169 9.99 17.06 10.37
C SER A 169 9.57 18.53 10.26
N LYS A 170 10.10 19.36 11.18
CA LYS A 170 9.88 20.82 11.15
C LYS A 170 10.26 21.44 9.80
N TYR A 171 11.27 20.89 9.14
CA TYR A 171 11.70 21.35 7.82
C TYR A 171 10.62 21.07 6.77
N SER A 172 10.13 19.83 6.69
CA SER A 172 9.17 19.42 5.68
C SER A 172 7.81 20.08 5.86
N THR A 173 7.31 20.18 7.09
CA THR A 173 6.02 20.83 7.36
C THR A 173 6.07 22.34 7.06
N ALA A 174 7.16 23.02 7.43
CA ALA A 174 7.35 24.44 7.11
C ALA A 174 7.50 24.66 5.59
N TRP A 175 8.18 23.74 4.90
CA TRP A 175 8.32 23.80 3.44
C TRP A 175 6.96 23.61 2.74
N LEU A 176 6.15 22.62 3.14
CA LEU A 176 4.80 22.40 2.61
C LEU A 176 3.90 23.64 2.82
N ALA A 177 3.97 24.25 4.00
CA ALA A 177 3.23 25.47 4.32
C ALA A 177 3.60 26.63 3.36
N ARG A 178 4.89 26.80 3.05
CA ARG A 178 5.36 27.81 2.06
C ARG A 178 4.89 27.50 0.65
N LYS A 179 4.64 26.23 0.31
CA LYS A 179 4.07 25.81 -0.98
C LYS A 179 2.54 25.90 -1.05
N GLY A 180 1.90 26.36 0.02
CA GLY A 180 0.45 26.56 0.10
C GLY A 180 -0.32 25.40 0.73
N ILE A 181 0.36 24.33 1.16
CA ILE A 181 -0.24 23.23 1.91
C ILE A 181 -0.10 23.55 3.40
N LYS A 182 -1.01 24.37 3.91
CA LYS A 182 -1.03 24.83 5.30
C LYS A 182 -1.53 23.74 6.25
N GLU A 183 -1.36 23.93 7.55
CA GLU A 183 -1.75 22.98 8.60
C GLU A 183 -3.20 22.47 8.47
N GLY A 184 -4.16 23.34 8.15
CA GLY A 184 -5.56 22.93 7.93
C GLY A 184 -5.79 22.04 6.70
N ASN A 185 -4.87 22.06 5.74
CA ASN A 185 -4.90 21.27 4.51
C ASN A 185 -3.88 20.11 4.56
N LEU A 186 -3.18 19.91 5.68
CA LEU A 186 -2.29 18.77 5.89
C LEU A 186 -2.97 17.79 6.83
N MET A 187 -3.33 16.61 6.33
CA MET A 187 -4.02 15.60 7.12
C MET A 187 -3.08 15.04 8.20
N THR A 188 -3.51 15.03 9.46
CA THR A 188 -2.82 14.28 10.52
C THR A 188 -2.99 12.78 10.26
N TRP A 189 -1.97 11.96 10.46
CA TRP A 189 -2.05 10.52 10.20
C TRP A 189 -1.95 9.69 11.49
N PRO A 190 -2.72 8.60 11.68
CA PRO A 190 -2.57 7.73 12.83
C PRO A 190 -1.39 6.75 12.64
N PRO A 191 -0.69 6.38 13.72
CA PRO A 191 0.48 5.50 13.62
C PRO A 191 0.11 4.10 13.11
N CYS A 192 1.04 3.44 12.41
CA CYS A 192 0.92 2.04 11.94
C CYS A 192 -0.38 1.76 11.18
N SER A 193 -0.79 2.67 10.29
CA SER A 193 -2.10 2.64 9.64
C SER A 193 -2.09 2.55 8.11
N PRO A 194 -1.30 1.65 7.48
CA PRO A 194 -1.33 1.48 6.02
C PRO A 194 -2.70 1.00 5.52
N ASP A 195 -3.45 0.27 6.34
CA ASP A 195 -4.81 -0.17 6.02
C ASP A 195 -5.82 0.99 5.82
N LEU A 196 -5.48 2.19 6.30
CA LEU A 196 -6.28 3.40 6.10
C LEU A 196 -5.86 4.21 4.87
N ASN A 197 -4.74 3.89 4.23
CA ASN A 197 -4.30 4.58 3.02
C ASN A 197 -4.81 3.81 1.78
N PRO A 198 -5.74 4.37 0.98
CA PRO A 198 -6.30 3.67 -0.17
C PRO A 198 -5.26 3.41 -1.28
N ILE A 199 -4.17 4.18 -1.34
CA ILE A 199 -3.10 3.97 -2.33
C ILE A 199 -2.36 2.63 -2.11
N GLU A 200 -2.39 2.06 -0.90
CA GLU A 200 -1.81 0.73 -0.63
C GLU A 200 -2.52 -0.39 -1.41
N ASN A 201 -3.82 -0.22 -1.65
CA ASN A 201 -4.57 -1.12 -2.53
C ASN A 201 -4.19 -0.89 -3.99
N LEU A 202 -3.98 0.36 -4.42
CA LEU A 202 -3.47 0.67 -5.76
C LEU A 202 -2.08 0.04 -5.99
N TRP A 203 -1.19 0.13 -5.01
CA TRP A 203 0.11 -0.53 -5.04
C TRP A 203 0.01 -2.04 -5.22
N SER A 204 -1.00 -2.67 -4.60
CA SER A 204 -1.25 -4.10 -4.80
C SER A 204 -1.68 -4.40 -6.24
N ILE A 205 -2.56 -3.58 -6.83
CA ILE A 205 -2.99 -3.70 -8.24
C ILE A 205 -1.79 -3.54 -9.19
N ILE A 206 -1.01 -2.47 -9.01
CA ILE A 206 0.16 -2.16 -9.85
C ILE A 206 1.21 -3.28 -9.73
N LYS A 207 1.51 -3.78 -8.53
CA LYS A 207 2.44 -4.89 -8.36
C LYS A 207 1.95 -6.18 -9.03
N CYS A 208 0.65 -6.48 -8.97
CA CYS A 208 0.09 -7.64 -9.67
C CYS A 208 0.34 -7.57 -11.17
N GLU A 209 0.22 -6.39 -11.78
CA GLU A 209 0.47 -6.20 -13.21
C GLU A 209 1.97 -6.24 -13.55
N ILE A 210 2.82 -5.54 -12.78
CA ILE A 210 4.28 -5.53 -12.98
C ILE A 210 4.85 -6.95 -12.97
N TYR A 211 4.43 -7.77 -12.02
CA TYR A 211 4.98 -9.11 -11.83
C TYR A 211 4.12 -10.22 -12.40
N LYS A 212 3.11 -9.88 -13.20
CA LYS A 212 2.23 -10.84 -13.88
C LYS A 212 3.05 -11.94 -14.56
N GLU A 213 2.55 -13.16 -14.46
CA GLU A 213 3.23 -14.37 -14.99
C GLU A 213 4.63 -14.64 -14.40
N GLY A 214 4.94 -14.04 -13.24
CA GLY A 214 6.21 -14.27 -12.56
C GLY A 214 7.38 -13.49 -13.16
N LYS A 215 7.09 -12.40 -13.88
CA LYS A 215 8.10 -11.55 -14.53
C LYS A 215 9.17 -11.09 -13.53
N GLN A 216 10.42 -11.17 -13.96
CA GLN A 216 11.58 -10.63 -13.25
C GLN A 216 12.32 -9.65 -14.14
N TYR A 217 13.11 -8.78 -13.53
CA TYR A 217 13.77 -7.68 -14.24
C TYR A 217 15.28 -7.71 -14.01
N THR A 218 16.03 -7.30 -15.03
CA THR A 218 17.50 -7.29 -15.01
C THR A 218 18.07 -5.89 -14.77
N SER A 219 17.33 -4.83 -15.10
CA SER A 219 17.75 -3.43 -14.93
C SER A 219 16.69 -2.55 -14.25
N LEU A 220 17.11 -1.49 -13.56
CA LEU A 220 16.19 -0.54 -12.93
C LEU A 220 15.31 0.20 -13.95
N ASN A 221 15.83 0.46 -15.14
CA ASN A 221 15.07 1.08 -16.22
C ASN A 221 13.93 0.17 -16.71
N SER A 222 14.18 -1.13 -16.88
CA SER A 222 13.13 -2.08 -17.28
C SER A 222 12.01 -2.20 -16.24
N VAL A 223 12.34 -2.09 -14.95
CA VAL A 223 11.32 -2.03 -13.88
C VAL A 223 10.55 -0.73 -13.96
N TRP A 224 11.25 0.40 -14.15
CA TRP A 224 10.59 1.70 -14.25
C TRP A 224 9.62 1.78 -15.44
N GLU A 225 10.01 1.26 -16.60
CA GLU A 225 9.13 1.15 -17.77
C GLU A 225 7.88 0.33 -17.46
N ALA A 226 8.02 -0.78 -16.72
CA ALA A 226 6.88 -1.59 -16.30
C ALA A 226 6.00 -0.88 -15.27
N VAL A 227 6.57 -0.10 -14.35
CA VAL A 227 5.80 0.75 -13.42
C VAL A 227 4.97 1.76 -14.21
N VAL A 228 5.58 2.44 -15.17
CA VAL A 228 4.89 3.43 -16.01
C VAL A 228 3.79 2.78 -16.85
N ALA A 229 4.06 1.61 -17.44
CA ALA A 229 3.06 0.87 -18.21
C ALA A 229 1.89 0.40 -17.34
N ALA A 230 2.17 -0.20 -16.17
CA ALA A 230 1.14 -0.64 -15.23
C ALA A 230 0.30 0.53 -14.71
N ALA A 231 0.93 1.66 -14.38
CA ALA A 231 0.23 2.87 -13.93
C ALA A 231 -0.69 3.47 -15.00
N ARG A 232 -0.31 3.41 -16.29
CA ARG A 232 -1.16 3.86 -17.40
C ARG A 232 -2.40 3.00 -17.61
N ASN A 233 -2.35 1.74 -17.18
CA ASN A 233 -3.47 0.81 -17.29
C ASN A 233 -4.43 0.90 -16.10
N VAL A 234 -4.12 1.71 -15.07
CA VAL A 234 -5.02 1.95 -13.95
C VAL A 234 -6.14 2.86 -14.43
N ASP A 235 -7.36 2.34 -14.40
CA ASP A 235 -8.57 3.10 -14.74
C ASP A 235 -8.99 4.02 -13.58
N GLY A 236 -9.54 5.18 -13.92
CA GLY A 236 -10.05 6.15 -12.96
C GLY A 236 -11.18 5.60 -12.09
N GLU A 237 -12.03 4.69 -12.61
CA GLU A 237 -13.08 4.06 -11.81
C GLU A 237 -12.50 3.13 -10.72
N GLN A 238 -11.36 2.48 -10.99
CA GLN A 238 -10.64 1.72 -9.97
C GLN A 238 -10.14 2.65 -8.87
N ILE A 239 -9.57 3.81 -9.23
CA ILE A 239 -9.08 4.80 -8.25
C ILE A 239 -10.24 5.37 -7.43
N LYS A 240 -11.34 5.71 -8.09
CA LYS A 240 -12.55 6.22 -7.46
C LYS A 240 -13.12 5.23 -6.44
N THR A 241 -13.22 3.96 -6.80
CA THR A 241 -13.64 2.90 -5.86
C THR A 241 -12.76 2.87 -4.60
N LEU A 242 -11.44 3.07 -4.75
CA LEU A 242 -10.51 3.11 -3.62
C LEU A 242 -10.72 4.36 -2.76
N THR A 243 -10.87 5.54 -3.36
CA THR A 243 -11.04 6.80 -2.61
C THR A 243 -12.41 6.90 -1.94
N GLU A 244 -13.47 6.38 -2.56
CA GLU A 244 -14.83 6.32 -1.99
C GLU A 244 -14.97 5.27 -0.88
N SER A 245 -14.04 4.32 -0.77
CA SER A 245 -14.06 3.31 0.31
C SER A 245 -13.81 3.88 1.71
N MET A 246 -13.36 5.14 1.82
CA MET A 246 -12.84 5.71 3.07
C MET A 246 -13.85 5.77 4.20
N ASP A 247 -15.11 6.12 3.94
CA ASP A 247 -16.15 6.14 4.98
C ASP A 247 -16.31 4.76 5.63
N GLY A 248 -16.35 3.71 4.81
CA GLY A 248 -16.40 2.32 5.28
C GLY A 248 -15.16 1.90 6.08
N ARG A 249 -13.98 2.39 5.70
CA ARG A 249 -12.73 2.15 6.46
C ARG A 249 -12.77 2.79 7.83
N LEU A 250 -13.22 4.04 7.94
CA LEU A 250 -13.35 4.76 9.21
C LEU A 250 -14.35 4.06 10.13
N LEU A 251 -15.53 3.70 9.62
CA LEU A 251 -16.53 2.95 10.38
C LEU A 251 -15.98 1.61 10.87
N SER A 252 -15.22 0.90 10.04
CA SER A 252 -14.57 -0.36 10.41
C SER A 252 -13.54 -0.18 11.52
N VAL A 253 -12.78 0.92 11.53
CA VAL A 253 -11.85 1.23 12.63
C VAL A 253 -12.61 1.44 13.94
N LEU A 254 -13.71 2.18 13.90
CA LEU A 254 -14.54 2.45 15.08
C LEU A 254 -15.17 1.15 15.61
N ALA A 255 -15.77 0.34 14.74
CA ALA A 255 -16.35 -0.95 15.09
C ALA A 255 -15.31 -1.91 15.72
N LYS A 256 -14.07 -1.87 15.23
CA LYS A 256 -12.95 -2.67 15.74
C LYS A 256 -12.20 -2.01 16.91
N LYS A 257 -12.74 -0.93 17.49
CA LYS A 257 -12.13 -0.20 18.62
C LYS A 257 -10.67 0.17 18.35
N GLY A 258 -10.39 0.71 17.16
CA GLY A 258 -9.05 1.11 16.74
C GLY A 258 -8.19 -0.01 16.15
N GLY A 259 -8.72 -1.23 16.06
CA GLY A 259 -8.04 -2.36 15.46
C GLY A 259 -7.77 -2.21 13.96
N TYR A 260 -7.04 -3.17 13.43
CA TYR A 260 -6.77 -3.30 12.00
C TYR A 260 -8.03 -3.62 11.21
N ILE A 261 -8.21 -2.94 10.07
CA ILE A 261 -9.27 -3.26 9.12
C ILE A 261 -8.76 -4.27 8.07
N GLY A 262 -9.70 -5.02 7.48
CA GLY A 262 -9.37 -5.91 6.37
C GLY A 262 -9.06 -5.07 5.13
N HIS A 263 -8.25 -5.60 4.23
CA HIS A 263 -8.06 -5.04 2.90
C HIS A 263 -9.11 -5.60 1.94
#